data_AF-A0A8C5SCB7-F1
#
_entry.id   AF-A0A8C5SCB7-F1
#
_cell.length_a   1.000
_cell.length_b   1.000
_cell.length_c   1.000
_cell.angle_alpha   90.00
_cell.angle_beta   90.00
_cell.angle_gamma   90.00
#
_symmetry.space_group_name_H-M   'P 1'
#
loop_
_entity.id
_entity.type
_entity.pdbx_description
1 polymer ?
#
loop_
_entity_poly.entity_id
_entity_poly.type
_entity_poly.pdbx_seq_one_letter_code
_entity_poly.pdbx_strand_id
1 'polypeptide(L)'
;MIVVFGVEYIVRVWSAGCCCRYRGWQGRFRFARKPFCVIDFIVFIASLAVIAAGTQGNIFATSALRSMRFLQILRMVRMDRRGGTWKLLGSVVYAHSKELITAWYIGFLVLIFSSFLVYLVEKDANDDFLTYADSLWWGTITLTTIGYGDKVPKTWLGRVLTACFALLGISFFALPAGILGSGFALKVQEQHRQKHFEKRRTPAANLIQVSKKGRSWISPSFFPPSLYV
;
A
#
# COMPACT_ATOMS: atom_id res chain seq x y z
N MET A 1 6.93 -9.12 -25.61
CA MET A 1 6.42 -8.67 -24.30
C MET A 1 4.92 -8.88 -24.14
N ILE A 2 4.05 -8.30 -24.98
CA ILE A 2 2.58 -8.45 -24.83
C ILE A 2 2.12 -9.90 -24.99
N VAL A 3 2.67 -10.64 -25.95
CA VAL A 3 2.39 -12.08 -26.12
C VAL A 3 2.77 -12.87 -24.88
N VAL A 4 3.96 -12.62 -24.32
CA VAL A 4 4.42 -13.26 -23.07
C VAL A 4 3.47 -12.95 -21.90
N PHE A 5 3.00 -11.70 -21.78
CA PHE A 5 2.03 -11.31 -20.74
C PHE A 5 0.65 -11.93 -20.96
N GLY A 6 0.16 -11.99 -22.19
CA GLY A 6 -1.10 -12.63 -22.52
C GLY A 6 -1.05 -14.13 -22.18
N VAL A 7 0.04 -14.80 -22.54
CA VAL A 7 0.26 -16.21 -22.20
C VAL A 7 0.37 -16.41 -20.69
N GLU A 8 1.15 -15.58 -19.97
CA GLU A 8 1.23 -15.66 -18.50
C GLU A 8 -0.16 -15.49 -17.85
N TYR A 9 -0.95 -14.51 -18.30
CA TYR A 9 -2.30 -14.26 -17.78
C TYR A 9 -3.22 -15.45 -18.01
N ILE A 10 -3.25 -16.01 -19.23
CA ILE A 10 -4.07 -17.17 -19.60
C ILE A 10 -3.67 -18.39 -18.77
N VAL A 11 -2.37 -18.71 -18.71
CA VAL A 11 -1.84 -19.83 -17.93
C VAL A 11 -2.18 -19.68 -16.45
N ARG A 12 -2.09 -18.47 -15.90
CA ARG A 12 -2.40 -18.18 -14.49
C ARG A 12 -3.88 -18.32 -14.15
N VAL A 13 -4.78 -17.87 -15.03
CA VAL A 13 -6.23 -18.05 -14.86
C VAL A 13 -6.62 -19.53 -15.00
N TRP A 14 -5.96 -20.26 -15.90
CA TRP A 14 -6.18 -21.69 -16.08
C TRP A 14 -5.69 -22.51 -14.88
N SER A 15 -4.47 -22.24 -14.40
CA SER A 15 -3.86 -22.90 -13.23
C SER A 15 -4.59 -22.59 -11.93
N ALA A 16 -5.32 -21.47 -11.84
CA ALA A 16 -6.14 -21.16 -10.67
C ALA A 16 -7.22 -22.23 -10.41
N GLY A 17 -7.60 -23.02 -11.43
CA GLY A 17 -8.53 -24.14 -11.31
C GLY A 17 -8.03 -25.32 -10.47
N CYS A 18 -6.73 -25.41 -10.17
CA CYS A 18 -6.16 -26.45 -9.30
C CYS A 18 -6.59 -26.29 -7.82
N CYS A 19 -6.97 -25.09 -7.41
CA CYS A 19 -7.50 -24.84 -6.08
C CYS A 19 -8.99 -25.20 -6.03
N CYS A 20 -9.39 -26.07 -5.09
CA CYS A 20 -10.80 -26.45 -4.88
C CYS A 20 -11.75 -25.23 -4.71
N ARG A 21 -11.22 -24.10 -4.21
CA ARG A 21 -11.92 -22.82 -4.02
C ARG A 21 -12.32 -22.11 -5.33
N TYR A 22 -11.66 -22.39 -6.44
CA TYR A 22 -11.84 -21.70 -7.74
C TYR A 22 -12.21 -22.66 -8.88
N ARG A 23 -12.79 -23.82 -8.55
CA ARG A 23 -13.24 -24.82 -9.50
C ARG A 23 -14.47 -24.33 -10.28
N GLY A 24 -14.51 -24.60 -11.59
CA GLY A 24 -15.60 -24.19 -12.49
C GLY A 24 -15.49 -22.76 -13.03
N TRP A 25 -16.38 -22.40 -13.96
CA TRP A 25 -16.38 -21.10 -14.66
C TRP A 25 -16.61 -19.92 -13.69
N GLN A 26 -17.53 -20.08 -12.74
CA GLN A 26 -17.81 -19.08 -11.71
C GLN A 26 -16.62 -18.86 -10.75
N GLY A 27 -15.87 -19.93 -10.46
CA GLY A 27 -14.66 -19.87 -9.64
C GLY A 27 -13.52 -19.11 -10.32
N ARG A 28 -13.32 -19.36 -11.62
CA ARG A 28 -12.34 -18.63 -12.45
C ARG A 28 -12.69 -17.14 -12.59
N PHE A 29 -13.96 -16.81 -12.80
CA PHE A 29 -14.40 -15.40 -12.88
C PHE A 29 -14.20 -14.66 -11.55
N ARG A 30 -14.44 -15.33 -10.41
CA ARG A 30 -14.15 -14.79 -9.08
C ARG A 30 -12.66 -14.53 -8.88
N PHE A 31 -11.77 -15.35 -9.45
CA PHE A 31 -10.34 -15.12 -9.43
C PHE A 31 -9.94 -13.91 -10.29
N ALA A 32 -10.52 -13.77 -11.49
CA ALA A 32 -10.27 -12.64 -12.40
C ALA A 32 -10.68 -11.28 -11.81
N ARG A 33 -11.71 -11.22 -10.95
CA ARG A 33 -12.13 -9.99 -10.24
C ARG A 33 -11.19 -9.53 -9.13
N LYS A 34 -10.10 -10.24 -8.82
CA LYS A 34 -9.09 -9.76 -7.87
C LYS A 34 -8.42 -8.50 -8.45
N PRO A 35 -8.15 -7.47 -7.63
CA PRO A 35 -7.67 -6.16 -8.11
C PRO A 35 -6.39 -6.27 -8.96
N PHE A 36 -5.45 -7.14 -8.58
CA PHE A 36 -4.24 -7.40 -9.37
C PHE A 36 -4.52 -8.03 -10.74
N CYS A 37 -5.50 -8.93 -10.86
CA CYS A 37 -5.87 -9.54 -12.14
C CYS A 37 -6.60 -8.54 -13.04
N VAL A 38 -7.41 -7.64 -12.47
CA VAL A 38 -8.06 -6.54 -13.20
C VAL A 38 -7.04 -5.55 -13.75
N ILE A 39 -6.05 -5.14 -12.94
CA ILE A 39 -4.93 -4.30 -13.41
C ILE A 39 -4.15 -5.02 -14.51
N ASP A 40 -3.97 -6.34 -14.38
CA ASP A 40 -3.27 -7.13 -15.39
C ASP A 40 -4.00 -7.09 -16.75
N PHE A 41 -5.31 -7.32 -16.71
CA PHE A 41 -6.20 -7.29 -17.86
C PHE A 41 -6.31 -5.90 -18.51
N ILE A 42 -6.45 -4.82 -17.72
CA ILE A 42 -6.52 -3.44 -18.23
C ILE A 42 -5.27 -3.09 -19.02
N VAL A 43 -4.09 -3.38 -18.48
CA VAL A 43 -2.82 -3.08 -19.16
C VAL A 43 -2.61 -3.99 -20.37
N PHE A 44 -3.11 -5.23 -20.38
CA PHE A 44 -3.09 -6.09 -21.58
C PHE A 44 -3.97 -5.49 -22.68
N ILE A 45 -5.22 -5.13 -22.39
CA ILE A 45 -6.13 -4.48 -23.35
C ILE A 45 -5.57 -3.16 -23.84
N ALA A 46 -5.10 -2.30 -22.94
CA ALA A 46 -4.53 -1.01 -23.32
C ALA A 46 -3.29 -1.17 -24.23
N SER A 47 -2.45 -2.18 -23.97
CA SER A 47 -1.30 -2.48 -24.83
C SER A 47 -1.72 -2.99 -26.21
N LEU A 48 -2.80 -3.78 -26.29
CA LEU A 48 -3.34 -4.30 -27.55
C LEU A 48 -3.99 -3.19 -28.39
N ALA A 49 -4.79 -2.32 -27.74
CA ALA A 49 -5.46 -1.19 -28.38
C ALA A 49 -4.45 -0.21 -29.02
N VAL A 50 -3.32 0.04 -28.36
CA VAL A 50 -2.27 0.92 -28.91
C VAL A 50 -1.61 0.32 -30.16
N ILE A 51 -1.36 -1.00 -30.20
CA ILE A 51 -0.80 -1.64 -31.39
C ILE A 51 -1.79 -1.55 -32.56
N ALA A 52 -3.07 -1.83 -32.31
CA ALA A 52 -4.12 -1.74 -33.32
C ALA A 52 -4.31 -0.31 -33.86
N ALA A 53 -4.15 0.70 -33.01
CA ALA A 53 -4.23 2.12 -33.42
C ALA A 53 -2.95 2.59 -34.15
N GLY A 54 -1.77 2.09 -33.77
CA GLY A 54 -0.49 2.44 -34.39
C GLY A 54 -0.37 2.01 -35.85
N THR A 55 -1.14 1.01 -36.28
CA THR A 55 -1.19 0.57 -37.69
C THR A 55 -1.98 1.48 -38.63
N GLN A 56 -2.71 2.50 -38.13
CA GLN A 56 -3.65 3.29 -38.93
C GLN A 56 -3.33 4.81 -39.02
N GLY A 57 -2.30 5.36 -38.34
CA GLY A 57 -1.99 6.80 -38.51
C GLY A 57 -0.78 7.34 -37.75
N ASN A 58 0.10 8.03 -38.49
CA ASN A 58 1.42 8.53 -38.05
C ASN A 58 1.36 9.64 -36.96
N ILE A 59 0.19 10.25 -36.72
CA ILE A 59 -0.01 11.38 -35.80
C ILE A 59 -0.57 10.95 -34.45
N PHE A 60 -1.35 9.87 -34.39
CA PHE A 60 -1.83 9.26 -33.13
C PHE A 60 -0.75 8.39 -32.47
N ALA A 61 0.24 7.93 -33.23
CA ALA A 61 1.33 7.11 -32.73
C ALA A 61 2.15 7.82 -31.64
N THR A 62 2.44 9.12 -31.76
CA THR A 62 3.29 9.84 -30.78
C THR A 62 2.59 10.04 -29.43
N SER A 63 1.31 10.41 -29.43
CA SER A 63 0.49 10.50 -28.21
C SER A 63 0.27 9.13 -27.56
N ALA A 64 0.03 8.07 -28.35
CA ALA A 64 -0.14 6.71 -27.86
C ALA A 64 1.15 6.12 -27.28
N LEU A 65 2.31 6.44 -27.86
CA LEU A 65 3.63 6.05 -27.35
C LEU A 65 3.95 6.73 -26.01
N ARG A 66 3.49 7.97 -25.78
CA ARG A 66 3.63 8.67 -24.48
C ARG A 66 2.80 7.98 -23.40
N SER A 67 1.55 7.62 -23.71
CA SER A 67 0.67 6.87 -22.80
C SER A 67 1.18 5.46 -22.50
N MET A 68 1.86 4.81 -23.46
CA MET A 68 2.53 3.52 -23.23
C MET A 68 3.61 3.57 -22.14
N ARG A 69 4.37 4.68 -22.03
CA ARG A 69 5.38 4.82 -20.97
C ARG A 69 4.74 4.83 -19.57
N PHE A 70 3.58 5.48 -19.43
CA PHE A 70 2.82 5.47 -18.18
C PHE A 70 2.28 4.06 -17.86
N LEU A 71 1.81 3.32 -18.87
CA LEU A 71 1.38 1.92 -18.72
C LEU A 71 2.52 0.97 -18.34
N GLN A 72 3.78 1.30 -18.64
CA GLN A 72 4.94 0.52 -18.20
C GLN A 72 5.19 0.64 -16.70
N ILE A 73 4.93 1.81 -16.09
CA ILE A 73 5.05 2.00 -14.63
C ILE A 73 4.03 1.13 -13.90
N LEU A 74 2.80 1.04 -14.42
CA LEU A 74 1.76 0.14 -13.91
C LEU A 74 2.18 -1.34 -13.93
N ARG A 75 3.16 -1.74 -14.76
CA ARG A 75 3.71 -3.10 -14.73
C ARG A 75 4.61 -3.34 -13.52
N MET A 76 5.37 -2.35 -13.03
CA MET A 76 6.16 -2.51 -11.80
C MET A 76 5.28 -2.74 -10.56
N VAL A 77 4.08 -2.15 -10.53
CA VAL A 77 3.09 -2.36 -9.46
C VAL A 77 2.69 -3.85 -9.34
N ARG A 78 2.79 -4.62 -10.43
CA ARG A 78 2.50 -6.08 -10.43
C ARG A 78 3.55 -6.93 -9.71
N MET A 79 4.75 -6.39 -9.44
CA MET A 79 5.82 -7.11 -8.77
C MET A 79 5.39 -7.57 -7.36
N ASP A 80 4.46 -6.85 -6.71
CA ASP A 80 3.82 -7.30 -5.47
C ASP A 80 2.70 -8.32 -5.75
N ARG A 81 3.10 -9.51 -6.22
CA ARG A 81 2.24 -10.60 -6.70
C ARG A 81 1.23 -11.11 -5.66
N ARG A 82 1.42 -10.83 -4.37
CA ARG A 82 0.57 -11.32 -3.25
C ARG A 82 -0.16 -10.19 -2.50
N GLY A 83 0.13 -8.92 -2.82
CA GLY A 83 -0.34 -7.76 -2.06
C GLY A 83 0.07 -7.82 -0.59
N GLY A 84 1.18 -8.50 -0.30
CA GLY A 84 1.65 -8.71 1.08
C GLY A 84 2.07 -7.40 1.70
N THR A 85 2.80 -6.58 0.93
CA THR A 85 3.26 -5.25 1.34
C THR A 85 2.07 -4.33 1.57
N TRP A 86 1.11 -4.29 0.65
CA TRP A 86 -0.11 -3.49 0.80
C TRP A 86 -0.98 -3.91 1.97
N LYS A 87 -1.10 -5.22 2.24
CA LYS A 87 -1.82 -5.72 3.43
C LYS A 87 -1.10 -5.38 4.72
N LEU A 88 0.23 -5.49 4.72
CA LEU A 88 1.05 -5.16 5.88
C LEU A 88 0.90 -3.67 6.21
N LEU A 89 1.13 -2.81 5.22
CA LEU A 89 0.97 -1.35 5.29
C LEU A 89 -0.44 -0.98 5.74
N GLY A 90 -1.47 -1.48 5.04
CA GLY A 90 -2.87 -1.18 5.36
C GLY A 90 -3.24 -1.61 6.79
N SER A 91 -2.70 -2.73 7.28
CA SER A 91 -2.95 -3.17 8.65
C SER A 91 -2.17 -2.37 9.71
N VAL A 92 -1.00 -1.81 9.40
CA VAL A 92 -0.31 -0.85 10.30
C VAL A 92 -1.07 0.48 10.32
N VAL A 93 -1.46 1.00 9.16
CA VAL A 93 -2.26 2.22 9.02
C VAL A 93 -3.60 2.09 9.75
N TYR A 94 -4.28 0.95 9.63
CA TYR A 94 -5.54 0.72 10.32
C TYR A 94 -5.37 0.67 11.84
N ALA A 95 -4.31 0.02 12.33
CA ALA A 95 -4.00 -0.07 13.76
C ALA A 95 -3.74 1.32 14.38
N HIS A 96 -3.00 2.17 13.66
CA HIS A 96 -2.65 3.53 14.10
C HIS A 96 -3.51 4.62 13.45
N SER A 97 -4.71 4.27 12.98
CA SER A 97 -5.57 5.18 12.20
C SER A 97 -5.98 6.42 12.98
N LYS A 98 -6.29 6.26 14.28
CA LYS A 98 -6.65 7.38 15.16
C LYS A 98 -5.52 8.39 15.29
N GLU A 99 -4.31 7.91 15.59
CA GLU A 99 -3.11 8.75 15.74
C GLU A 99 -2.77 9.47 14.43
N LEU A 100 -2.86 8.76 13.30
CA LEU A 100 -2.62 9.33 11.97
C LEU A 100 -3.63 10.41 11.61
N ILE A 101 -4.92 10.17 11.88
CA ILE A 101 -6.00 11.14 11.62
C ILE A 101 -5.82 12.37 12.50
N THR A 102 -5.49 12.21 13.77
CA THR A 102 -5.23 13.34 14.68
C THR A 102 -4.04 14.17 14.20
N ALA A 103 -2.93 13.53 13.80
CA ALA A 103 -1.76 14.23 13.28
C ALA A 103 -2.08 15.00 11.99
N TRP A 104 -2.81 14.38 11.05
CA TRP A 104 -3.28 15.03 9.83
C TRP A 104 -4.21 16.20 10.11
N TYR A 105 -5.17 16.03 11.02
CA TYR A 105 -6.12 17.07 11.39
C TYR A 105 -5.42 18.30 11.97
N ILE A 106 -4.54 18.10 12.95
CA ILE A 106 -3.80 19.21 13.59
C ILE A 106 -2.83 19.85 12.58
N GLY A 107 -2.11 19.04 11.80
CA GLY A 107 -1.19 19.53 10.76
C GLY A 107 -1.91 20.39 9.71
N PHE A 108 -3.09 19.96 9.25
CA PHE A 108 -3.89 20.72 8.31
C PHE A 108 -4.44 22.02 8.92
N LEU A 109 -4.87 21.98 10.18
CA LEU A 109 -5.32 23.18 10.91
C LEU A 109 -4.19 24.21 11.02
N VAL A 110 -2.98 23.77 11.40
CA VAL A 110 -1.77 24.62 11.45
C VAL A 110 -1.45 25.19 10.07
N LEU A 111 -1.57 24.39 9.00
CA LEU A 111 -1.34 24.84 7.63
C LEU A 111 -2.29 25.96 7.21
N ILE A 112 -3.60 25.77 7.43
CA ILE A 112 -4.61 26.77 7.11
C ILE A 112 -4.38 28.05 7.92
N PHE A 113 -4.14 27.93 9.23
CA PHE A 113 -3.97 29.08 10.11
C PHE A 113 -2.68 29.86 9.81
N SER A 114 -1.57 29.15 9.57
CA SER A 114 -0.29 29.75 9.17
C SER A 114 -0.39 30.48 7.83
N SER A 115 -1.00 29.84 6.82
CA SER A 115 -1.16 30.42 5.48
C SER A 115 -2.07 31.66 5.50
N PHE A 116 -3.11 31.65 6.34
CA PHE A 116 -3.99 32.80 6.50
C PHE A 116 -3.32 33.97 7.19
N LEU A 117 -2.61 33.74 8.30
CA LEU A 117 -1.93 34.81 9.03
C LEU A 117 -0.79 35.43 8.21
N VAL A 118 0.00 34.62 7.51
CA VAL A 118 1.08 35.14 6.66
C VAL A 118 0.52 35.90 5.47
N TYR A 119 -0.59 35.43 4.87
CA TYR A 119 -1.30 36.19 3.83
C TYR A 119 -1.75 37.57 4.32
N LEU A 120 -2.39 37.66 5.49
CA LEU A 120 -2.85 38.95 6.01
C LEU A 120 -1.73 39.96 6.23
N VAL A 121 -0.53 39.49 6.57
CA VAL A 121 0.63 40.32 6.86
C VAL A 121 1.40 40.70 5.59
N GLU A 122 1.49 39.78 4.62
CA GLU A 122 2.28 39.97 3.41
C GLU A 122 1.48 40.53 2.22
N LYS A 123 0.14 40.46 2.23
CA LYS A 123 -0.71 40.87 1.08
C LYS A 123 -0.47 42.30 0.59
N ASP A 124 -0.11 43.21 1.49
CA ASP A 124 0.08 44.63 1.17
C ASP A 124 1.56 44.99 0.92
N ALA A 125 2.48 44.09 1.27
CA ALA A 125 3.93 44.33 1.25
C ALA A 125 4.68 43.46 0.23
N ASN A 126 4.06 42.41 -0.30
CA ASN A 126 4.70 41.45 -1.18
C ASN A 126 3.77 40.97 -2.31
N ASP A 127 4.18 41.20 -3.56
CA ASP A 127 3.50 40.72 -4.77
C ASP A 127 3.52 39.19 -4.91
N ASP A 128 4.28 38.47 -4.10
CA ASP A 128 4.29 37.00 -4.10
C ASP A 128 3.04 36.40 -3.43
N PHE A 129 2.34 37.17 -2.58
CA PHE A 129 1.19 36.74 -1.78
C PHE A 129 -0.11 37.46 -2.20
N LEU A 130 -0.40 37.50 -3.50
CA LEU A 130 -1.58 38.16 -4.06
C LEU A 130 -2.90 37.45 -3.71
N THR A 131 -2.89 36.12 -3.67
CA THR A 131 -4.07 35.32 -3.37
C THR A 131 -3.85 34.41 -2.18
N TYR A 132 -4.94 34.02 -1.51
CA TYR A 132 -4.87 33.01 -0.46
C TYR A 132 -4.38 31.64 -0.99
N ALA A 133 -4.55 31.36 -2.29
CA ALA A 133 -4.00 30.15 -2.89
C ALA A 133 -2.46 30.17 -2.93
N ASP A 134 -1.86 31.35 -3.13
CA ASP A 134 -0.40 31.53 -3.12
C ASP A 134 0.19 31.31 -1.72
N SER A 135 -0.51 31.80 -0.68
CA SER A 135 -0.09 31.56 0.70
C SER A 135 -0.27 30.11 1.13
N LEU A 136 -1.32 29.43 0.65
CA LEU A 136 -1.51 27.98 0.87
C LEU A 136 -0.43 27.15 0.18
N TRP A 137 -0.04 27.51 -1.04
CA TRP A 137 1.08 26.88 -1.73
C TRP A 137 2.37 27.02 -0.91
N TRP A 138 2.68 28.26 -0.49
CA TRP A 138 3.82 28.55 0.35
C TRP A 138 3.81 27.76 1.67
N GLY A 139 2.66 27.73 2.37
CA GLY A 139 2.51 27.01 3.63
C GLY A 139 2.72 25.51 3.45
N THR A 140 2.19 24.93 2.35
CA THR A 140 2.40 23.52 2.03
C THR A 140 3.88 23.20 1.80
N ILE A 141 4.59 23.99 0.98
CA ILE A 141 6.01 23.79 0.67
C ILE A 141 6.90 24.00 1.90
N THR A 142 6.53 24.94 2.77
CA THR A 142 7.28 25.25 4.00
C THR A 142 7.08 24.17 5.07
N LEU A 143 5.83 23.77 5.35
CA LEU A 143 5.54 22.76 6.38
C LEU A 143 5.98 21.35 5.99
N THR A 144 6.03 21.05 4.69
CA THR A 144 6.59 19.79 4.16
C THR A 144 8.11 19.81 4.04
N THR A 145 8.79 20.87 4.48
CA THR A 145 10.24 21.03 4.45
C THR A 145 10.87 20.97 3.05
N ILE A 146 10.09 21.22 1.99
CA ILE A 146 10.60 21.27 0.61
C ILE A 146 11.35 22.59 0.39
N GLY A 147 10.74 23.72 0.75
CA GLY A 147 11.38 25.03 0.74
C GLY A 147 11.95 25.46 -0.62
N TYR A 148 11.13 25.48 -1.69
CA TYR A 148 11.58 25.92 -3.03
C TYR A 148 12.17 27.33 -3.05
N GLY A 149 11.72 28.21 -2.15
CA GLY A 149 12.17 29.60 -2.07
C GLY A 149 11.56 30.52 -3.14
N ASP A 150 10.53 30.06 -3.85
CA ASP A 150 9.79 30.83 -4.86
C ASP A 150 8.91 31.92 -4.24
N LYS A 151 8.35 31.67 -3.06
CA LYS A 151 7.59 32.63 -2.28
C LYS A 151 8.17 32.68 -0.87
N VAL A 152 8.52 33.88 -0.38
CA VAL A 152 9.11 34.05 0.96
C VAL A 152 8.56 35.33 1.60
N PRO A 153 8.12 35.31 2.87
CA PRO A 153 7.69 36.51 3.57
C PRO A 153 8.84 37.52 3.70
N LYS A 154 8.59 38.74 3.23
CA LYS A 154 9.57 39.83 3.23
C LYS A 154 9.50 40.66 4.50
N THR A 155 8.32 40.75 5.11
CA THR A 155 8.12 41.55 6.34
C THR A 155 8.73 40.87 7.55
N TRP A 156 9.17 41.67 8.53
CA TRP A 156 9.67 41.15 9.81
C TRP A 156 8.61 40.31 10.53
N LEU A 157 7.37 40.79 10.58
CA LEU A 157 6.28 40.13 11.28
C LEU A 157 5.90 38.81 10.58
N GLY A 158 5.87 38.78 9.25
CA GLY A 158 5.64 37.56 8.47
C GLY A 158 6.72 36.50 8.70
N ARG A 159 7.99 36.91 8.83
CA ARG A 159 9.11 36.01 9.17
C ARG A 159 9.00 35.43 10.58
N VAL A 160 8.62 36.23 11.57
CA VAL A 160 8.42 35.76 12.95
C VAL A 160 7.27 34.75 13.01
N LEU A 161 6.12 35.07 12.41
CA LEU A 161 4.98 34.15 12.32
C LEU A 161 5.38 32.84 11.62
N THR A 162 6.07 32.95 10.49
CA THR A 162 6.58 31.80 9.75
C THR A 162 7.48 30.93 10.60
N ALA A 163 8.44 31.51 11.33
CA ALA A 163 9.35 30.74 12.18
C ALA A 163 8.59 29.98 13.27
N CYS A 164 7.62 30.63 13.93
CA CYS A 164 6.78 29.99 14.95
C CYS A 164 5.95 28.83 14.38
N PHE A 165 5.26 29.06 13.26
CA PHE A 165 4.41 28.03 12.65
C PHE A 165 5.20 26.93 11.95
N ALA A 166 6.39 27.22 11.43
CA ALA A 166 7.27 26.21 10.84
C ALA A 166 7.69 25.18 11.88
N LEU A 167 8.14 25.62 13.07
CA LEU A 167 8.52 24.70 14.16
C LEU A 167 7.37 23.77 14.57
N LEU A 168 6.17 24.34 14.71
CA LEU A 168 4.98 23.57 15.07
C LEU A 168 4.54 22.64 13.94
N GLY A 169 4.37 23.15 12.73
CA GLY A 169 3.80 22.40 11.62
C GLY A 169 4.72 21.30 11.08
N ILE A 170 6.04 21.53 11.03
CA ILE A 170 7.02 20.49 10.64
C ILE A 170 6.92 19.29 11.60
N SER A 171 6.77 19.55 12.90
CA SER A 171 6.62 18.50 13.91
C SER A 171 5.40 17.60 13.61
N PHE A 172 4.24 18.19 13.30
CA PHE A 172 3.03 17.43 13.00
C PHE A 172 3.09 16.69 11.65
N PHE A 173 3.70 17.28 10.62
CA PHE A 173 3.87 16.62 9.32
C PHE A 173 4.90 15.47 9.36
N ALA A 174 5.84 15.49 10.31
CA ALA A 174 6.78 14.40 10.54
C ALA A 174 6.18 13.19 11.29
N LEU A 175 5.13 13.40 12.10
CA LEU A 175 4.51 12.35 12.92
C LEU A 175 4.00 11.14 12.11
N PRO A 176 3.28 11.29 10.98
CA PRO A 176 2.86 10.15 10.16
C PRO A 176 4.00 9.21 9.77
N ALA A 177 5.15 9.76 9.39
CA ALA A 177 6.31 8.96 9.03
C ALA A 177 6.87 8.20 10.25
N GLY A 178 6.93 8.86 11.41
CA GLY A 178 7.38 8.25 12.68
C GLY A 178 6.46 7.13 13.16
N ILE A 179 5.14 7.36 13.15
CA ILE A 179 4.12 6.38 13.57
C ILE A 179 4.13 5.16 12.67
N LEU A 180 4.23 5.35 11.35
CA LEU A 180 4.32 4.23 10.42
C LEU A 180 5.63 3.47 10.61
N GLY A 181 6.75 4.17 10.78
CA GLY A 181 8.06 3.56 11.02
C GLY A 181 8.09 2.67 12.26
N SER A 182 7.60 3.18 13.39
CA SER A 182 7.50 2.41 14.64
C SER A 182 6.50 1.26 14.52
N GLY A 183 5.35 1.48 13.88
CA GLY A 183 4.34 0.45 13.64
C GLY A 183 4.88 -0.71 12.77
N PHE A 184 5.70 -0.42 11.76
CA PHE A 184 6.39 -1.45 10.99
C PHE A 184 7.42 -2.21 11.81
N ALA A 185 8.25 -1.50 12.60
CA ALA A 185 9.26 -2.13 13.45
C ALA A 185 8.62 -3.12 14.46
N LEU A 186 7.55 -2.69 15.13
CA LEU A 186 6.80 -3.53 16.07
C LEU A 186 6.20 -4.76 15.39
N LYS A 187 5.61 -4.59 14.21
CA LYS A 187 4.98 -5.69 13.47
C LYS A 187 5.98 -6.72 12.95
N VAL A 188 7.15 -6.26 12.50
CA VAL A 188 8.25 -7.15 12.11
C VAL A 188 8.75 -7.93 13.34
N GLN A 189 8.91 -7.27 14.48
CA GLN A 189 9.31 -7.91 15.73
C GLN A 189 8.29 -8.96 16.20
N GLU A 190 7.00 -8.66 16.10
CA GLU A 190 5.92 -9.58 16.46
C GLU A 190 5.86 -10.79 15.51
N GLN A 191 6.04 -10.58 14.20
CA GLN A 191 6.15 -11.67 13.23
C GLN A 191 7.34 -12.58 13.51
N HIS A 192 8.49 -12.03 13.91
CA HIS A 192 9.63 -12.84 14.35
C HIS A 192 9.27 -13.71 15.55
N ARG A 193 8.61 -13.14 16.57
CA ARG A 193 8.16 -13.88 17.76
C ARG A 193 7.18 -15.00 17.39
N GLN A 194 6.21 -14.74 16.52
CA GLN A 194 5.24 -15.73 16.06
C GLN A 194 5.90 -16.88 15.29
N LYS A 195 6.90 -16.60 14.44
CA LYS A 195 7.67 -17.65 13.75
C LYS A 195 8.36 -18.61 14.72
N HIS A 196 8.89 -18.09 15.83
CA HIS A 196 9.48 -18.95 16.88
C HIS A 196 8.44 -19.87 17.54
N PHE A 197 7.22 -19.38 17.79
CA PHE A 197 6.13 -20.21 18.31
C PHE A 197 5.60 -21.21 17.27
N GLU A 198 5.47 -20.80 16.02
CA GLU A 198 4.95 -21.66 14.94
C GLU A 198 5.90 -22.82 14.64
N LYS A 199 7.22 -22.60 14.73
CA LYS A 199 8.24 -23.66 14.67
C LYS A 199 8.06 -24.73 15.76
N ARG A 200 7.42 -24.39 16.89
CA ARG A 200 7.06 -25.35 17.96
C ARG A 200 5.71 -26.05 17.73
N ARG A 201 4.81 -25.50 16.91
CA ARG A 201 3.49 -26.10 16.61
C ARG A 201 3.59 -27.36 15.75
N THR A 202 4.45 -27.37 14.74
CA THR A 202 4.62 -28.52 13.84
C THR A 202 5.06 -29.80 14.56
N PRO A 203 6.08 -29.82 15.44
CA PRO A 203 6.43 -31.02 16.18
C PRO A 203 5.32 -31.44 17.17
N ALA A 204 4.62 -30.49 17.79
CA ALA A 204 3.48 -30.81 18.66
C ALA A 204 2.30 -31.45 17.91
N ALA A 205 1.98 -30.96 16.72
CA ALA A 205 0.95 -31.55 15.86
C ALA A 205 1.33 -32.99 15.43
N ASN A 206 2.59 -33.21 15.09
CA ASN A 206 3.11 -34.54 14.74
C ASN A 206 3.04 -35.50 15.94
N LEU A 207 3.41 -35.05 17.15
CA LEU A 207 3.29 -35.85 18.38
C LEU A 207 1.85 -36.32 18.64
N ILE A 208 0.86 -35.44 18.45
CA ILE A 208 -0.56 -35.78 18.64
C ILE A 208 -1.03 -36.80 17.58
N GLN A 209 -0.61 -36.65 16.33
CA GLN A 209 -0.95 -37.60 15.26
C GLN A 209 -0.34 -38.98 15.51
N VAL A 210 0.94 -39.03 15.91
CA VAL A 210 1.63 -40.28 16.27
C VAL A 210 0.97 -40.91 17.49
N SER A 211 0.62 -40.14 18.52
CA SER A 211 -0.10 -40.64 19.71
C SER A 211 -1.48 -41.21 19.39
N LYS A 212 -2.28 -40.53 18.55
CA LYS A 212 -3.58 -41.05 18.10
C LYS A 212 -3.44 -42.31 17.25
N LYS A 213 -2.44 -42.38 16.36
CA LYS A 213 -2.16 -43.55 15.54
C LYS A 213 -1.63 -44.71 16.38
N GLY A 214 -0.76 -44.46 17.36
CA GLY A 214 -0.30 -45.45 18.34
C GLY A 214 -1.44 -45.98 19.20
N ARG A 215 -2.38 -45.12 19.62
CA ARG A 215 -3.55 -45.52 20.40
C ARG A 215 -4.53 -46.40 19.61
N SER A 216 -4.64 -46.23 18.28
CA SER A 216 -5.43 -47.14 17.44
C SER A 216 -4.80 -48.54 17.28
N TRP A 217 -3.48 -48.67 17.46
CA TRP A 217 -2.81 -49.99 17.52
C TRP A 217 -2.99 -50.70 18.87
N ILE A 218 -3.34 -49.96 19.94
CA ILE A 218 -3.45 -50.48 21.31
C ILE A 218 -4.91 -50.80 21.70
N SER A 219 -5.89 -50.45 20.87
CA SER A 219 -7.29 -50.91 21.00
C SER A 219 -7.48 -52.37 20.53
N PRO A 220 -8.40 -53.13 21.14
CA PRO A 220 -8.14 -54.40 21.81
C PRO A 220 -8.09 -55.60 20.86
N SER A 221 -6.90 -55.94 20.38
CA SER A 221 -6.59 -57.27 19.84
C SER A 221 -5.48 -57.97 20.64
N PHE A 222 -5.12 -57.42 21.80
CA PHE A 222 -4.02 -57.86 22.65
C PHE A 222 -4.48 -58.34 24.04
N PHE A 223 -5.73 -58.76 24.19
CA PHE A 223 -6.17 -59.55 25.35
C PHE A 223 -6.34 -61.01 24.90
N PRO A 224 -5.60 -61.97 25.47
CA PRO A 224 -5.81 -63.39 25.19
C PRO A 224 -7.19 -63.83 25.71
N PRO A 225 -7.92 -64.70 24.99
CA PRO A 225 -9.13 -65.31 25.49
C PRO A 225 -8.76 -66.45 26.46
N SER A 226 -8.47 -66.13 27.72
CA SER A 226 -8.34 -67.17 28.75
C SER A 226 -8.62 -66.62 30.15
N LEU A 227 -9.90 -66.46 30.48
CA LEU A 227 -10.43 -66.61 31.85
C LEU A 227 -11.95 -66.46 31.79
N TYR A 228 -12.60 -67.53 31.31
CA TYR A 228 -13.96 -67.88 31.72
C TYR A 228 -13.81 -69.10 32.65
N VAL A 229 -13.90 -68.85 33.95
CA VAL A 229 -14.33 -69.79 34.99
C VAL A 229 -15.36 -69.03 35.82
#